data_AF-A0A2V8C9U9-F1
#
_entry.id   AF-A0A2V8C9U9-F1
#
_cell.length_a   1.000
_cell.length_b   1.000
_cell.length_c   1.000
_cell.angle_alpha   90.00
_cell.angle_beta   90.00
_cell.angle_gamma   90.00
#
_symmetry.space_group_name_H-M   'P 1'
#
loop_
_entity.id
_entity.type
_entity.pdbx_description
1 polymer ?
#
loop_
_entity_poly.entity_id
_entity_poly.type
_entity_poly.pdbx_seq_one_letter_code
_entity_poly.pdbx_strand_id
1 'polypeptide(L)' 'GGVVFIASADDNRFRAFDVKSGKELWVTKLPRRGNADPITYQGRNGKQYVAVVATDTLVTYALP' A
#
# COMPACT_ATOMS: atom_id res chain seq x y z
N GLY A 1 9.67 -8.60 -6.54
CA GLY A 1 8.28 -9.04 -6.81
C GLY A 1 7.88 -10.11 -5.81
N GLY A 2 6.57 -10.40 -5.65
CA GLY A 2 6.08 -11.37 -4.66
C GLY A 2 5.44 -10.75 -3.41
N VAL A 3 4.93 -9.53 -3.52
CA VAL A 3 4.29 -8.78 -2.44
C VAL A 3 2.84 -8.50 -2.79
N VAL A 4 1.93 -8.67 -1.83
CA VAL A 4 0.53 -8.22 -1.93
C VAL A 4 0.32 -7.04 -0.98
N PHE A 5 -0.40 -6.03 -1.46
CA PHE A 5 -0.75 -4.84 -0.69
C PHE A 5 -2.23 -4.87 -0.33
N ILE A 6 -2.57 -4.56 0.93
CA ILE A 6 -3.96 -4.57 1.44
C ILE A 6 -4.21 -3.30 2.23
N ALA A 7 -5.24 -2.55 1.85
CA ALA A 7 -5.71 -1.34 2.55
C ALA A 7 -7.18 -1.43 3.01
N SER A 8 -7.93 -2.44 2.55
CA SER A 8 -9.40 -2.54 2.69
C SER A 8 -9.86 -3.16 4.02
N ALA A 9 -8.96 -3.32 4.99
CA ALA A 9 -9.31 -3.76 6.33
C ALA A 9 -9.94 -2.62 7.14
N ASP A 10 -10.85 -2.94 8.05
CA ASP A 10 -11.56 -1.95 8.88
C ASP A 10 -10.73 -1.50 10.10
N ASP A 11 -9.45 -1.22 9.89
CA ASP A 11 -8.48 -0.84 10.93
C ASP A 11 -7.58 0.34 10.55
N ASN A 12 -7.86 0.98 9.40
CA ASN A 12 -7.07 2.05 8.79
C ASN A 12 -5.60 1.67 8.56
N ARG A 13 -5.27 0.37 8.41
CA ARG A 13 -3.90 -0.05 8.12
C ARG A 13 -3.70 -0.31 6.64
N PHE A 14 -2.56 0.15 6.14
CA PHE A 14 -2.07 -0.22 4.83
C PHE A 14 -0.87 -1.15 5.01
N ARG A 15 -0.97 -2.35 4.46
CA ARG A 15 -0.06 -3.46 4.76
C ARG A 15 0.51 -4.07 3.50
N ALA A 16 1.72 -4.61 3.62
CA ALA A 16 2.38 -5.40 2.60
C ALA A 16 2.69 -6.80 3.17
N PHE A 17 2.37 -7.85 2.42
CA PHE A 17 2.62 -9.24 2.82
C PHE A 17 3.43 -9.97 1.75
N ASP A 18 4.26 -10.91 2.18
CA ASP A 18 4.87 -11.89 1.28
C ASP A 18 3.79 -12.86 0.76
N VAL A 19 3.71 -13.04 -0.56
CA VAL A 19 2.63 -13.82 -1.21
C VAL A 19 2.69 -15.30 -0.84
N LYS A 20 3.86 -15.86 -0.51
CA LYS A 20 4.01 -17.30 -0.25
C LYS A 20 3.71 -17.67 1.20
N SER A 21 4.23 -16.87 2.13
CA SER A 21 4.18 -17.15 3.57
C SER A 21 3.04 -16.42 4.29
N GLY A 22 2.49 -15.35 3.68
CA GLY A 22 1.55 -14.45 4.35
C GLY A 22 2.20 -13.59 5.45
N LYS A 23 3.53 -13.59 5.56
CA LYS A 23 4.26 -12.78 6.54
C LYS A 23 4.05 -11.30 6.24
N GLU A 24 3.64 -10.51 7.26
CA GLU A 24 3.61 -9.05 7.17
C GLU A 24 5.05 -8.53 7.03
N LEU A 25 5.30 -7.82 5.93
CA LEU A 25 6.60 -7.23 5.62
C LEU A 25 6.67 -5.77 6.03
N TRP A 26 5.53 -5.07 5.96
CA TRP A 26 5.42 -3.66 6.27
C TRP A 26 3.98 -3.31 6.60
N VAL A 27 3.82 -2.31 7.47
CA VAL A 27 2.53 -1.71 7.82
C VAL A 27 2.69 -0.23 8.12
N THR A 28 1.68 0.54 7.74
CA THR A 28 1.50 1.92 8.20
C THR A 28 0.03 2.19 8.52
N LYS A 29 -0.22 3.26 9.26
CA LYS A 29 -1.57 3.74 9.55
C LYS A 29 -1.93 4.84 8.55
N LEU A 30 -3.04 4.65 7.86
CA LEU A 30 -3.63 5.66 7.01
C LEU A 30 -4.35 6.72 7.86
N PRO A 31 -4.41 7.98 7.39
CA PRO A 31 -5.13 9.04 8.09
C PRO A 31 -6.66 8.82 8.07
N ARG A 32 -7.15 8.06 7.10
CA ARG A 32 -8.56 7.69 6.89
C ARG A 32 -8.66 6.22 6.47
N ARG A 33 -9.89 5.71 6.31
CA ARG A 33 -10.14 4.33 5.86
C ARG A 33 -9.63 4.13 4.44
N GLY A 34 -8.77 3.13 4.25
CA GLY A 34 -8.41 2.64 2.93
C GLY A 34 -9.60 1.91 2.33
N ASN A 35 -10.16 2.46 1.25
CA ASN A 35 -11.40 1.96 0.64
C ASN A 35 -11.26 1.71 -0.87
N ALA A 36 -10.05 1.86 -1.40
CA ALA A 36 -9.72 1.64 -2.80
C ALA A 36 -8.60 0.60 -2.94
N ASP A 37 -8.56 -0.05 -4.10
CA ASP A 37 -7.50 -1.00 -4.43
C ASP A 37 -6.17 -0.27 -4.65
N PRO A 38 -5.07 -0.68 -3.99
CA PRO A 38 -3.75 -0.08 -4.22
C PRO A 38 -3.24 -0.35 -5.64
N ILE A 39 -2.49 0.61 -6.18
CA ILE A 39 -1.78 0.47 -7.47
C ILE A 39 -0.29 0.70 -7.29
N THR A 40 0.52 0.17 -8.21
CA THR A 40 1.95 0.52 -8.30
C THR A 40 2.27 1.21 -9.62
N TYR A 41 3.23 2.13 -9.60
CA TYR A 41 3.70 2.84 -10.79
C TYR A 41 5.18 3.21 -10.65
N GLN A 42 5.83 3.54 -11.77
CA GLN A 42 7.17 4.10 -11.78
C GLN A 42 7.10 5.63 -11.83
N GLY A 43 7.76 6.30 -10.89
CA GLY A 43 7.88 7.75 -10.89
C GLY A 43 8.87 8.25 -11.95
N ARG A 44 8.82 9.54 -12.27
CA ARG A 44 9.74 10.18 -13.22
C ARG A 44 11.21 10.07 -12.82
N ASN A 45 11.48 9.88 -11.52
CA ASN A 45 12.81 9.65 -10.96
C ASN A 45 13.26 8.18 -11.05
N GLY A 46 12.52 7.32 -11.74
CA GLY A 46 12.81 5.91 -11.92
C GLY A 46 12.44 5.01 -10.73
N LYS A 47 12.01 5.56 -9.59
CA LYS A 47 11.65 4.78 -8.40
C LYS A 47 10.25 4.17 -8.53
N GLN A 48 10.05 2.99 -7.95
CA GLN A 48 8.73 2.37 -7.86
C GLN A 48 7.96 2.94 -6.67
N TYR A 49 6.67 3.16 -6.87
CA TYR A 49 5.76 3.67 -5.85
C TYR A 49 4.56 2.76 -5.72
N VAL A 50 3.98 2.76 -4.53
CA VAL A 50 2.63 2.23 -4.27
C VAL A 50 1.73 3.37 -3.82
N ALA A 51 0.52 3.41 -4.35
CA ALA A 51 -0.48 4.42 -4.03
C ALA A 51 -1.80 3.79 -3.63
N VAL A 52 -2.51 4.45 -2.71
CA VAL A 52 -3.86 4.10 -2.31
C VAL A 52 -4.66 5.35 -1.97
N VAL A 53 -5.94 5.34 -2.31
CA VAL A 53 -6.89 6.36 -1.85
C VAL A 53 -7.48 5.93 -0.51
N ALA A 54 -7.29 6.79 0.49
CA ALA A 54 -7.91 6.69 1.81
C ALA A 54 -9.03 7.73 1.90
N THR A 55 -10.24 7.34 1.49
CA THR A 55 -11.43 8.19 1.35
C THR A 55 -11.21 9.35 0.38
N ASP A 56 -10.84 10.53 0.88
CA ASP A 56 -10.64 11.78 0.15
C ASP A 56 -9.15 12.10 -0.07
N THR A 57 -8.25 11.26 0.46
CA THR A 57 -6.82 11.53 0.51
C THR A 57 -6.05 10.47 -0.28
N LEU A 58 -5.27 10.89 -1.28
CA LEU A 58 -4.31 10.02 -1.97
C LEU A 58 -3.02 9.93 -1.13
N VAL A 59 -2.57 8.71 -0.84
CA VAL A 59 -1.32 8.47 -0.12
C VAL A 59 -0.38 7.64 -0.99
N THR A 60 0.89 8.04 -1.07
CA THR A 60 1.92 7.40 -1.90
C THR A 60 3.17 7.08 -1.08
N TYR A 61 3.73 5.89 -1.27
CA TYR A 61 4.97 5.46 -0.63
C TYR A 61 5.99 5.01 -1.69
N ALA A 62 7.24 5.44 -1.54
CA ALA A 62 8.34 4.91 -2.36
C ALA A 62 8.69 3.50 -1.87
N LEU A 63 8.83 2.56 -2.79
CA LEU A 63 9.29 1.21 -2.48
C LEU A 63 10.82 1.16 -2.46
N PRO A 64 11.41 0.30 -1.60
CA PRO A 64 12.85 0.09 -1.56
C PRO A 64 13.40 -0.53 -2.85
#